data_AF-A0A3G8YQB9-F1
#
_entry.id   AF-A0A3G8YQB9-F1
#
_cell.length_a   1.000
_cell.length_b   1.000
_cell.length_c   1.000
_cell.angle_alpha   90.00
_cell.angle_beta   90.00
_cell.angle_gamma   90.00
#
_symmetry.space_group_name_H-M   'P 1'
#
loop_
_entity.id
_entity.type
_entity.pdbx_description
1 polymer ?
#
loop_
_entity_poly.entity_id
_entity_poly.type
_entity_poly.pdbx_seq_one_letter_code
_entity_poly.pdbx_strand_id
1 'polypeptide(L)'
;MTLWGQLEQYAFIDLVNFVNNQTGTLSLVKAYQGRTLEMYLVKGKLRTLHADGFRIQEQMRVREIIYTLISQYNGKFEFDNRKLRSECDFWLDMDLAQLLTQAAQDTMIPECELPRPHDKFVDACLDKPPTALIQSDTLQDKWQQIQPYLGCGISAAELTGQLFYSERELRVTLHRLLLAGAILPQPKLSERLPVQDQIQVAQGPVALPVKRLNDVKPSFSWSKSWRRFTRSLH
;
A
#
# COMPACT_ATOMS: atom_id res chain seq x y z
N MET A 1 -10.54 38.33 5.79
CA MET A 1 -11.78 37.65 5.39
C MET A 1 -11.87 36.40 6.24
N THR A 2 -13.01 36.22 6.87
CA THR A 2 -13.28 35.08 7.73
C THR A 2 -14.42 34.28 7.10
N LEU A 3 -14.21 32.99 6.91
CA LEU A 3 -15.17 32.04 6.35
C LEU A 3 -15.59 31.09 7.46
N TRP A 4 -16.87 30.75 7.56
CA TRP A 4 -17.40 29.88 8.60
C TRP A 4 -18.52 29.01 8.03
N GLY A 5 -18.70 27.82 8.59
CA GLY A 5 -19.72 26.90 8.13
C GLY A 5 -19.68 25.55 8.86
N GLN A 6 -20.37 24.57 8.27
CA GLN A 6 -20.45 23.20 8.79
C GLN A 6 -19.89 22.23 7.75
N LEU A 7 -19.10 21.26 8.21
CA LEU A 7 -18.53 20.20 7.34
C LEU A 7 -19.61 19.25 6.80
N GLU A 8 -20.79 19.26 7.40
CA GLU A 8 -21.97 18.51 6.94
C GLU A 8 -22.55 19.10 5.63
N GLN A 9 -22.33 20.40 5.41
CA GLN A 9 -22.87 21.14 4.26
C GLN A 9 -21.84 21.33 3.15
N TYR A 10 -20.56 21.35 3.51
CA TYR A 10 -19.44 21.49 2.59
C TYR A 10 -18.45 20.37 2.86
N ALA A 11 -18.19 19.52 1.86
CA ALA A 11 -17.18 18.49 1.99
C ALA A 11 -15.83 19.14 2.33
N PHE A 12 -15.03 18.47 3.17
CA PHE A 12 -13.72 19.00 3.58
C PHE A 12 -12.82 19.31 2.37
N ILE A 13 -12.96 18.55 1.29
CA ILE A 13 -12.25 18.76 0.02
C ILE A 13 -12.59 20.14 -0.60
N ASP A 14 -13.86 20.52 -0.60
CA ASP A 14 -14.31 21.80 -1.18
C ASP A 14 -13.77 22.97 -0.37
N LEU A 15 -13.76 22.83 0.97
CA LEU A 15 -13.17 23.81 1.86
C LEU A 15 -11.68 24.01 1.58
N VAL A 16 -10.92 22.92 1.41
CA VAL A 16 -9.50 22.99 1.07
C VAL A 16 -9.27 23.63 -0.29
N ASN A 17 -10.06 23.29 -1.31
CA ASN A 17 -9.98 23.93 -2.63
C ASN A 17 -10.16 25.46 -2.53
N PHE A 18 -11.05 25.92 -1.66
CA PHE A 18 -11.25 27.35 -1.40
C PHE A 18 -10.04 28.02 -0.71
N VAL A 19 -9.39 27.33 0.24
CA VAL A 19 -8.24 27.87 0.97
C VAL A 19 -6.88 27.57 0.32
N ASN A 20 -6.85 26.84 -0.80
CA ASN A 20 -5.62 26.35 -1.45
C ASN A 20 -4.66 27.47 -1.89
N ASN A 21 -5.17 28.69 -2.10
CA ASN A 21 -4.34 29.86 -2.43
C ASN A 21 -4.27 30.89 -1.31
N GLN A 22 -4.79 30.56 -0.13
CA GLN A 22 -4.88 31.46 1.00
C GLN A 22 -3.85 31.10 2.08
N THR A 23 -3.50 32.12 2.85
CA THR A 23 -2.67 32.01 4.05
C THR A 23 -3.56 32.37 5.23
N GLY A 24 -3.55 31.56 6.29
CA GLY A 24 -4.44 31.76 7.43
C GLY A 24 -4.48 30.55 8.36
N THR A 25 -5.39 30.61 9.33
CA THR A 25 -5.69 29.50 10.22
C THR A 25 -7.05 28.92 9.89
N LEU A 26 -7.10 27.60 9.66
CA LEU A 26 -8.33 26.82 9.56
C LEU A 26 -8.57 26.11 10.89
N SER A 27 -9.65 26.47 11.58
CA SER A 27 -10.08 25.87 12.84
C SER A 27 -11.28 24.95 12.55
N LEU A 28 -11.19 23.69 12.96
CA LEU A 28 -12.23 22.68 12.81
C LEU A 28 -12.70 22.24 14.19
N VAL A 29 -13.88 22.69 14.61
CA VAL A 29 -14.45 22.43 15.93
C VAL A 29 -15.18 21.10 15.93
N LYS A 30 -14.75 20.19 16.82
CA LYS A 30 -15.29 18.83 17.00
C LYS A 30 -15.19 17.93 15.76
N ALA A 31 -14.28 18.23 14.83
CA ALA A 31 -14.17 17.51 13.56
C ALA A 31 -13.34 16.21 13.64
N TYR A 32 -12.56 16.02 14.70
CA TYR A 32 -11.72 14.81 14.85
C TYR A 32 -11.88 14.22 16.24
N GLN A 33 -12.61 13.10 16.35
CA GLN A 33 -12.83 12.41 17.62
C GLN A 33 -13.38 13.34 18.73
N GLY A 34 -14.20 14.34 18.35
CA GLY A 34 -14.75 15.35 19.27
C GLY A 34 -13.78 16.48 19.67
N ARG A 35 -12.54 16.48 19.14
CA ARG A 35 -11.51 17.49 19.38
C ARG A 35 -11.58 18.64 18.39
N THR A 36 -11.00 19.78 18.77
CA THR A 36 -10.83 20.95 17.90
C THR A 36 -9.46 20.89 17.24
N LEU A 37 -9.42 20.97 15.91
CA LEU A 37 -8.17 21.04 15.16
C LEU A 37 -7.90 22.47 14.72
N GLU A 38 -6.64 22.90 14.79
CA GLU A 38 -6.19 24.18 14.24
C GLU A 38 -5.04 23.93 13.26
N MET A 39 -5.28 24.26 11.99
CA MET A 39 -4.35 24.10 10.88
C MET A 39 -3.84 25.46 10.45
N TYR A 40 -2.52 25.61 10.38
CA TYR A 40 -1.89 26.82 9.88
C TYR A 40 -1.46 26.59 8.44
N LEU A 41 -2.04 27.38 7.54
CA LEU A 41 -1.88 27.26 6.10
C LEU A 41 -1.11 28.45 5.56
N VAL A 42 -0.13 28.19 4.69
CA VAL A 42 0.62 29.22 3.96
C VAL A 42 0.60 28.86 2.48
N LYS A 43 -0.19 29.60 1.68
CA LYS A 43 -0.38 29.36 0.24
C LYS A 43 -0.76 27.89 -0.04
N GLY A 44 -1.78 27.38 0.65
CA GLY A 44 -2.26 25.98 0.49
C GLY A 44 -1.40 24.91 1.15
N LYS A 45 -0.21 25.26 1.65
CA LYS A 45 0.65 24.32 2.37
C LYS A 45 0.34 24.30 3.85
N LEU A 46 0.11 23.12 4.41
CA LEU A 46 -0.01 22.89 5.84
C LEU A 46 1.37 23.00 6.49
N ARG A 47 1.51 23.97 7.40
CA ARG A 47 2.77 24.28 8.10
C ARG A 47 2.80 23.79 9.54
N THR A 48 1.65 23.77 10.20
CA THR A 48 1.48 23.18 11.53
C THR A 48 0.04 22.69 11.70
N LEU A 49 -0.14 21.68 12.55
CA LEU A 49 -1.44 21.16 12.97
C LEU A 49 -1.44 21.05 14.51
N HIS A 50 -2.49 21.58 15.14
CA HIS A 50 -2.75 21.43 16.56
C HIS A 50 -4.07 20.71 16.78
N ALA A 51 -4.16 19.96 17.88
CA ALA A 51 -5.38 19.38 18.39
C ALA A 51 -5.59 19.85 19.83
N ASP A 52 -6.70 20.53 20.10
CA ASP A 52 -7.03 21.15 21.39
C ASP A 52 -5.89 22.02 21.96
N GLY A 53 -5.18 22.73 21.08
CA GLY A 53 -4.03 23.58 21.42
C GLY A 53 -2.68 22.85 21.51
N PHE A 54 -2.65 21.52 21.46
CA PHE A 54 -1.41 20.74 21.45
C PHE A 54 -0.90 20.54 20.03
N ARG A 55 0.37 20.89 19.79
CA ARG A 55 1.01 20.70 18.49
C ARG A 55 1.25 19.22 18.23
N ILE A 56 0.79 18.75 17.08
CA ILE A 56 1.14 17.42 16.58
C ILE A 56 2.50 17.56 15.92
N GLN A 57 3.46 16.73 16.31
CA GLN A 57 4.86 16.79 15.83
C GLN A 57 5.21 15.63 14.89
N GLU A 58 4.34 14.62 14.81
CA GLU A 58 4.55 13.47 13.95
C GLU A 58 3.85 13.72 12.61
N GLN A 59 4.64 13.85 11.53
CA GLN A 59 4.10 14.01 10.17
C GLN A 59 3.14 12.88 9.80
N MET A 60 3.40 11.68 10.32
CA MET A 60 2.50 10.55 10.16
C MET A 60 1.13 10.76 10.76
N ARG A 61 1.12 11.23 12.00
CA ARG A 61 -0.13 11.50 12.69
C ARG A 61 -0.95 12.59 12.01
N VAL A 62 -0.28 13.59 11.45
CA VAL A 62 -0.92 14.64 10.65
C VAL A 62 -1.64 14.04 9.45
N ARG A 63 -0.98 13.17 8.67
CA ARG A 63 -1.59 12.50 7.50
C ARG A 63 -2.83 11.70 7.88
N GLU A 64 -2.74 10.86 8.92
CA GLU A 64 -3.86 10.06 9.43
C GLU A 64 -5.06 10.93 9.82
N ILE A 65 -4.81 12.07 10.48
CA ILE A 65 -5.85 13.00 10.87
C ILE A 65 -6.53 13.59 9.64
N ILE A 66 -5.77 14.06 8.65
CA ILE A 66 -6.37 14.59 7.41
C ILE A 66 -7.19 13.51 6.69
N TYR A 67 -6.70 12.27 6.63
CA TYR A 67 -7.42 11.17 6.01
C TYR A 67 -8.74 10.87 6.73
N THR A 68 -8.72 10.95 8.06
CA THR A 68 -9.92 10.82 8.89
C THR A 68 -10.92 11.93 8.60
N LEU A 69 -10.46 13.18 8.44
CA LEU A 69 -11.33 14.34 8.14
C LEU A 69 -12.02 14.25 6.78
N ILE A 70 -11.44 13.55 5.81
CA ILE A 70 -12.09 13.32 4.51
C ILE A 70 -13.23 12.32 4.64
N SER A 71 -13.08 11.36 5.54
CA SER A 71 -14.08 10.31 5.79
C SER A 71 -15.15 10.75 6.79
N GLN A 72 -14.86 11.78 7.61
CA GLN A 72 -15.76 12.32 8.64
C GLN A 72 -16.31 13.68 8.21
N TYR A 73 -17.62 13.75 8.00
CA TYR A 73 -18.30 14.96 7.52
C TYR A 73 -18.98 15.75 8.65
N ASN A 74 -18.41 15.77 9.86
CA ASN A 74 -19.04 16.40 11.01
C ASN A 74 -18.19 17.53 11.61
N GLY A 75 -18.87 18.49 12.24
CA GLY A 75 -18.22 19.61 12.91
C GLY A 75 -18.35 20.95 12.19
N LYS A 76 -17.91 22.00 12.88
CA LYS A 76 -17.93 23.38 12.35
C LYS A 76 -16.54 23.76 11.90
N PHE A 77 -16.44 24.55 10.85
CA PHE A 77 -15.17 25.13 10.43
C PHE A 77 -15.20 26.65 10.51
N GLU A 78 -14.03 27.22 10.75
CA GLU A 78 -13.76 28.65 10.68
C GLU A 78 -12.38 28.84 10.05
N PHE A 79 -12.30 29.58 8.96
CA PHE A 79 -11.06 29.99 8.34
C PHE A 79 -10.86 31.48 8.49
N ASP A 80 -9.73 31.90 9.06
CA ASP A 80 -9.36 33.30 9.21
C ASP A 80 -8.00 33.56 8.55
N ASN A 81 -8.01 34.40 7.52
CA ASN A 81 -6.80 34.78 6.78
C ASN A 81 -5.94 35.87 7.44
N ARG A 82 -6.40 36.47 8.54
CA ARG A 82 -5.65 37.46 9.33
C ARG A 82 -4.97 36.83 10.54
N LYS A 83 -5.51 35.71 11.01
CA LYS A 83 -4.96 34.94 12.12
C LYS A 83 -3.84 34.05 11.61
N LEU A 84 -2.66 34.61 11.39
CA LEU A 84 -1.43 33.83 11.28
C LEU A 84 -0.58 34.19 12.50
N ARG A 85 -0.40 33.25 13.43
CA ARG A 85 0.48 33.50 14.58
C ARG A 85 1.91 33.56 14.06
N SER A 86 2.52 34.73 14.17
CA SER A 86 3.91 34.98 13.75
C SER A 86 4.95 34.16 14.52
N GLU A 87 4.54 33.55 15.64
CA GLU A 87 5.38 32.73 16.53
C GLU A 87 5.23 31.22 16.31
N CYS A 88 4.47 30.78 15.30
CA CYS A 88 4.38 29.35 15.01
C CYS A 88 5.64 28.87 14.28
N ASP A 89 6.42 28.00 14.92
CA ASP A 89 7.47 27.26 14.23
C ASP A 89 6.84 26.38 13.14
N PHE A 90 6.93 26.84 11.90
CA PHE A 90 6.56 26.06 10.74
C PHE A 90 7.53 24.89 10.60
N TRP A 91 7.07 23.69 10.95
CA TRP A 91 7.87 22.48 10.86
C TRP A 91 7.41 21.52 9.76
N LEU A 92 6.18 21.72 9.25
CA LEU A 92 5.66 20.98 8.11
C LEU A 92 5.83 21.77 6.82
N ASP A 93 5.97 21.01 5.74
CA ASP A 93 5.77 21.48 4.38
C ASP A 93 4.98 20.42 3.61
N MET A 94 3.68 20.35 3.89
CA MET A 94 2.78 19.43 3.17
C MET A 94 1.80 20.22 2.32
N ASP A 95 1.71 19.89 1.03
CA ASP A 95 0.65 20.40 0.17
C ASP A 95 -0.67 19.75 0.57
N LEU A 96 -1.61 20.55 1.08
CA LEU A 96 -2.87 20.04 1.59
C LEU A 96 -3.75 19.47 0.48
N ALA A 97 -3.78 20.11 -0.70
CA ALA A 97 -4.57 19.64 -1.84
C ALA A 97 -4.01 18.32 -2.40
N GLN A 98 -2.68 18.19 -2.48
CA GLN A 98 -2.05 16.93 -2.88
C GLN A 98 -2.37 15.81 -1.88
N LEU A 99 -2.30 16.10 -0.58
CA LEU A 99 -2.59 15.12 0.47
C LEU A 99 -4.05 14.67 0.42
N LEU A 100 -4.99 15.58 0.19
CA LEU A 100 -6.40 15.23 -0.03
C LEU A 100 -6.62 14.36 -1.26
N THR A 101 -5.96 14.69 -2.37
CA THR A 101 -6.08 13.93 -3.62
C THR A 101 -5.58 12.50 -3.43
N GLN A 102 -4.44 12.33 -2.74
CA GLN A 102 -3.90 11.03 -2.38
C GLN A 102 -4.89 10.25 -1.50
N ALA A 103 -5.41 10.89 -0.46
CA ALA A 103 -6.36 10.27 0.45
C ALA A 103 -7.64 9.81 -0.25
N ALA A 104 -8.20 10.65 -1.14
CA ALA A 104 -9.41 10.32 -1.89
C ALA A 104 -9.18 9.09 -2.78
N GLN A 105 -8.04 9.02 -3.48
CA GLN A 105 -7.66 7.85 -4.27
C GLN A 105 -7.45 6.60 -3.40
N ASP A 106 -6.93 6.76 -2.19
CA ASP A 106 -6.64 5.67 -1.26
C ASP A 106 -7.90 5.16 -0.54
N THR A 107 -8.91 6.02 -0.31
CA THR A 107 -10.21 5.62 0.23
C THR A 107 -11.08 4.80 -0.74
N MET A 108 -10.81 4.87 -2.05
CA MET A 108 -11.55 4.09 -3.04
C MET A 108 -11.24 2.59 -3.01
N ILE A 109 -10.14 2.17 -2.39
CA ILE A 109 -9.76 0.75 -2.33
C ILE A 109 -10.33 0.12 -1.04
N PRO A 110 -11.24 -0.87 -1.15
CA PRO A 110 -11.76 -1.58 0.01
C PRO A 110 -10.65 -2.27 0.81
N GLU A 111 -10.75 -2.28 2.14
CA GLU A 111 -9.75 -2.92 3.02
C GLU A 111 -9.56 -4.42 2.74
N CYS A 112 -10.58 -5.10 2.25
CA CYS A 112 -10.51 -6.51 1.90
C CYS A 112 -9.64 -6.81 0.67
N GLU A 113 -9.40 -5.80 -0.18
CA GLU A 113 -8.55 -5.93 -1.38
C GLU A 113 -7.09 -5.57 -1.06
N LEU A 114 -6.84 -4.89 0.06
CA LEU A 114 -5.50 -4.50 0.45
C LEU A 114 -4.69 -5.71 0.96
N PRO A 115 -3.40 -5.82 0.56
CA PRO A 115 -2.43 -6.77 1.12
C PRO A 115 -2.52 -6.87 2.63
N ARG A 116 -2.26 -8.03 3.24
CA ARG A 116 -2.22 -8.09 4.72
C ARG A 116 -0.97 -7.34 5.22
N PRO A 117 -1.00 -6.78 6.44
CA PRO A 117 0.13 -6.01 6.98
C PRO A 117 1.49 -6.75 6.98
N HIS A 118 1.44 -8.08 7.12
CA HIS A 118 2.61 -8.96 7.21
C HIS A 118 2.90 -9.75 5.91
N ASP A 119 2.15 -9.52 4.83
CA ASP A 119 2.50 -10.14 3.55
C ASP A 119 3.79 -9.50 3.01
N LYS A 120 4.77 -10.34 2.65
CA LYS A 120 6.06 -9.89 2.14
C LYS A 120 6.04 -9.77 0.63
N PHE A 121 6.70 -8.74 0.12
CA PHE A 121 6.81 -8.45 -1.31
C PHE A 121 8.26 -8.32 -1.73
N VAL A 122 8.56 -8.79 -2.93
CA VAL A 122 9.89 -8.72 -3.56
C VAL A 122 9.82 -7.93 -4.86
N ASP A 123 10.96 -7.36 -5.25
CA ASP A 123 11.11 -6.64 -6.51
C ASP A 123 10.92 -7.62 -7.69
N ALA A 124 9.96 -7.33 -8.57
CA ALA A 124 9.71 -8.11 -9.79
C ALA A 124 10.52 -7.60 -10.98
N CYS A 125 11.13 -6.43 -10.82
CA CYS A 125 11.61 -5.55 -11.87
C CYS A 125 13.14 -5.53 -11.95
N LEU A 126 13.80 -6.67 -11.69
CA LEU A 126 15.27 -6.78 -11.69
C LEU A 126 15.90 -6.36 -13.04
N ASP A 127 15.18 -6.54 -14.16
CA ASP A 127 15.70 -6.32 -15.52
C ASP A 127 14.98 -5.23 -16.34
N LYS A 128 13.91 -4.62 -15.82
CA LYS A 128 13.11 -3.62 -16.57
C LYS A 128 13.11 -2.27 -15.86
N PRO A 129 13.25 -1.15 -16.59
CA PRO A 129 13.17 0.16 -15.98
C PRO A 129 11.77 0.40 -15.41
N PRO A 130 11.63 0.90 -14.17
CA PRO A 130 10.35 1.07 -13.50
C PRO A 130 9.39 2.03 -14.23
N THR A 131 9.93 2.95 -15.03
CA THR A 131 9.16 3.84 -15.92
C THR A 131 8.34 3.11 -16.98
N ALA A 132 8.65 1.85 -17.28
CA ALA A 132 7.86 1.04 -18.23
C ALA A 132 6.62 0.39 -17.59
N LEU A 133 6.61 0.22 -16.26
CA LEU A 133 5.51 -0.44 -15.53
C LEU A 133 4.67 0.54 -14.71
N ILE A 134 5.30 1.59 -14.18
CA ILE A 134 4.66 2.58 -13.33
C ILE A 134 4.39 3.84 -14.16
N GLN A 135 3.12 4.09 -14.47
CA GLN A 135 2.69 5.22 -15.29
C GLN A 135 2.41 6.50 -14.48
N SER A 136 2.33 6.40 -13.15
CA SER A 136 2.04 7.54 -12.28
C SER A 136 3.32 8.05 -11.62
N ASP A 137 3.63 9.34 -11.83
CA ASP A 137 4.78 10.02 -11.20
C ASP A 137 4.80 9.83 -9.67
N THR A 138 3.63 9.97 -9.03
CA THR A 138 3.50 9.79 -7.57
C THR A 138 3.80 8.38 -7.10
N LEU A 139 3.48 7.37 -7.91
CA LEU A 139 3.77 5.96 -7.61
C LEU A 139 5.25 5.64 -7.91
N GLN A 140 5.85 6.35 -8.86
CA GLN A 140 7.28 6.25 -9.19
C GLN A 140 8.15 6.83 -8.06
N ASP A 141 7.77 7.97 -7.48
CA ASP A 141 8.46 8.53 -6.31
C ASP A 141 8.39 7.55 -5.11
N LYS A 142 7.22 6.97 -4.87
CA LYS A 142 7.02 5.96 -3.83
C LYS A 142 7.83 4.68 -4.12
N TRP A 143 7.91 4.27 -5.38
CA TRP A 143 8.74 3.15 -5.81
C TRP A 143 10.21 3.36 -5.47
N GLN A 144 10.77 4.53 -5.80
CA GLN A 144 12.17 4.85 -5.48
C GLN A 144 12.47 4.76 -3.98
N GLN A 145 11.49 5.07 -3.12
CA GLN A 145 11.64 4.96 -1.68
C GLN A 145 11.51 3.52 -1.17
N ILE A 146 10.65 2.69 -1.79
CA ILE A 146 10.36 1.32 -1.33
C ILE A 146 11.37 0.31 -1.90
N GLN A 147 11.83 0.51 -3.14
CA GLN A 147 12.71 -0.42 -3.86
C GLN A 147 13.93 -0.90 -3.05
N PRO A 148 14.66 -0.04 -2.31
CA PRO A 148 15.84 -0.46 -1.55
C PRO A 148 15.55 -1.55 -0.51
N TYR A 149 14.30 -1.66 -0.07
CA TYR A 149 13.88 -2.62 0.96
C TYR A 149 13.34 -3.94 0.40
N LEU A 150 13.09 -4.02 -0.92
CA LEU A 150 12.45 -5.19 -1.54
C LEU A 150 13.40 -6.39 -1.76
N GLY A 151 14.71 -6.21 -1.55
CA GLY A 151 15.72 -7.23 -1.85
C GLY A 151 15.57 -8.55 -1.08
N CYS A 152 15.07 -8.51 0.16
CA CYS A 152 14.88 -9.72 1.00
C CYS A 152 13.41 -10.09 1.25
N GLY A 153 12.47 -9.33 0.67
CA GLY A 153 11.05 -9.44 1.00
C GLY A 153 10.68 -8.56 2.20
N ILE A 154 9.88 -7.52 1.95
CA ILE A 154 9.42 -6.61 3.01
C ILE A 154 7.89 -6.56 3.08
N SER A 155 7.35 -6.41 4.28
CA SER A 155 5.92 -6.22 4.50
C SER A 155 5.55 -4.76 4.76
N ALA A 156 4.26 -4.43 4.66
CA ALA A 156 3.78 -3.09 4.98
C ALA A 156 4.08 -2.68 6.44
N ALA A 157 3.91 -3.61 7.39
CA ALA A 157 4.22 -3.40 8.80
C ALA A 157 5.73 -3.24 9.09
N GLU A 158 6.61 -3.77 8.24
CA GLU A 158 8.05 -3.54 8.34
C GLU A 158 8.41 -2.17 7.74
N LEU A 159 7.75 -1.77 6.64
CA LEU A 159 7.94 -0.47 5.99
C LEU A 159 7.48 0.71 6.85
N THR A 160 6.45 0.57 7.69
CA THR A 160 6.00 1.66 8.59
C THR A 160 7.08 2.09 9.58
N GLY A 161 7.98 1.18 9.96
CA GLY A 161 9.12 1.50 10.83
C GLY A 161 10.29 2.18 10.10
N GLN A 162 10.32 2.11 8.77
CA GLN A 162 11.43 2.63 7.94
C GLN A 162 11.05 3.90 7.18
N LEU A 163 9.77 4.03 6.81
CA LEU A 163 9.25 5.15 6.04
C LEU A 163 8.24 5.93 6.85
N PHE A 164 8.19 7.24 6.62
CA PHE A 164 7.15 8.11 7.15
C PHE A 164 5.87 7.96 6.30
N TYR A 165 5.30 6.75 6.29
CA TYR A 165 3.95 6.45 5.79
C TYR A 165 3.18 5.53 6.76
N SER A 166 1.85 5.60 6.70
CA SER A 166 0.97 4.83 7.56
C SER A 166 0.87 3.43 7.01
N GLU A 167 0.52 2.46 7.86
CA GLU A 167 0.42 1.08 7.41
C GLU A 167 -0.58 0.95 6.25
N ARG A 168 -1.71 1.66 6.34
CA ARG A 168 -2.70 1.67 5.27
C ARG A 168 -2.17 2.30 3.98
N GLU A 169 -1.51 3.46 4.05
CA GLU A 169 -0.90 4.10 2.85
C GLU A 169 0.10 3.15 2.18
N LEU A 170 0.91 2.43 2.97
CA LEU A 170 1.87 1.46 2.46
C LEU A 170 1.18 0.24 1.86
N ARG A 171 0.14 -0.30 2.48
CA ARG A 171 -0.67 -1.39 1.93
C ARG A 171 -1.33 -0.99 0.60
N VAL A 172 -1.87 0.23 0.50
CA VAL A 172 -2.42 0.79 -0.75
C VAL A 172 -1.32 0.94 -1.81
N THR A 173 -0.16 1.47 -1.41
CA THR A 173 0.98 1.65 -2.32
C THR A 173 1.46 0.30 -2.87
N LEU A 174 1.64 -0.70 -2.00
CA LEU A 174 2.03 -2.06 -2.38
C LEU A 174 0.95 -2.71 -3.26
N HIS A 175 -0.33 -2.53 -2.97
CA HIS A 175 -1.42 -3.00 -3.82
C HIS A 175 -1.31 -2.44 -5.24
N ARG A 176 -1.10 -1.12 -5.38
CA ARG A 176 -0.94 -0.48 -6.69
C ARG A 176 0.32 -0.96 -7.43
N LEU A 177 1.44 -1.13 -6.72
CA LEU A 177 2.67 -1.68 -7.29
C LEU A 177 2.50 -3.14 -7.74
N LEU A 178 1.71 -3.92 -7.01
CA LEU A 178 1.38 -5.30 -7.37
C LEU A 178 0.51 -5.36 -8.62
N LEU A 179 -0.50 -4.50 -8.73
CA LEU A 179 -1.31 -4.38 -9.95
C LEU A 179 -0.50 -3.89 -11.16
N ALA A 180 0.49 -3.02 -10.93
CA ALA A 180 1.42 -2.57 -11.98
C ALA A 180 2.44 -3.65 -12.38
N GLY A 181 2.52 -4.76 -11.64
CA GLY A 181 3.51 -5.82 -11.86
C GLY A 181 4.93 -5.44 -11.48
N ALA A 182 5.13 -4.36 -10.71
CA ALA A 182 6.44 -3.92 -10.24
C ALA A 182 6.94 -4.74 -9.05
N ILE A 183 6.04 -5.30 -8.25
CA ILE A 183 6.35 -6.22 -7.16
C ILE A 183 5.57 -7.51 -7.28
N LEU A 184 6.12 -8.57 -6.67
CA LEU A 184 5.46 -9.86 -6.55
C LEU A 184 5.35 -10.25 -5.07
N PRO A 185 4.27 -10.93 -4.67
CA PRO A 185 4.20 -11.51 -3.33
C PRO A 185 5.31 -12.55 -3.21
N GLN A 186 6.08 -12.48 -2.13
CA GLN A 186 7.03 -13.52 -1.81
C GLN A 186 6.23 -14.79 -1.50
N PRO A 187 6.39 -15.89 -2.25
CA PRO A 187 5.74 -17.13 -1.89
C PRO A 187 6.20 -17.47 -0.47
N LYS A 188 5.24 -17.68 0.44
CA LYS A 188 5.53 -18.08 1.82
C LYS A 188 6.48 -19.28 1.77
N LEU A 189 7.74 -19.07 2.12
CA LEU A 189 8.73 -20.12 2.36
C LEU A 189 8.41 -20.88 3.67
N SER A 190 7.13 -21.07 3.97
CA SER A 190 6.62 -21.73 5.18
C SER A 190 5.54 -22.76 4.89
N GLU A 191 5.36 -23.18 3.62
CA GLU A 191 4.51 -24.33 3.27
C GLU A 191 5.24 -25.37 2.39
N ARG A 192 6.57 -25.38 2.44
CA ARG A 192 7.40 -26.46 1.88
C ARG A 192 8.45 -26.92 2.88
N LEU A 193 8.03 -27.79 3.79
CA LEU A 193 8.89 -28.89 4.20
C LEU A 193 8.40 -30.13 3.44
N PRO A 194 9.02 -30.52 2.31
CA PRO A 194 9.09 -31.93 1.99
C PRO A 194 10.06 -32.54 3.01
N VAL A 195 9.55 -33.22 4.03
CA VAL A 195 10.36 -34.17 4.78
C VAL A 195 10.61 -35.36 3.85
N GLN A 196 11.65 -35.27 3.04
CA GLN A 196 12.35 -36.42 2.50
C GLN A 196 13.80 -36.28 2.94
N ASP A 197 14.12 -36.94 4.05
CA ASP A 197 15.36 -37.68 4.22
C ASP A 197 15.31 -38.49 5.53
N GLN A 198 14.72 -39.69 5.45
CA GLN A 198 15.20 -40.81 6.24
C GLN A 198 15.75 -41.85 5.27
N ILE A 199 16.96 -41.59 4.77
CA ILE A 199 17.91 -42.67 4.50
C ILE A 199 18.54 -43.01 5.85
N GLN A 200 18.04 -44.07 6.50
CA GLN A 200 18.83 -44.78 7.51
C GLN A 200 19.23 -46.14 6.94
N VAL A 201 20.48 -46.18 6.52
CA VAL A 201 21.31 -47.37 6.39
C VAL A 201 21.45 -47.99 7.78
N ALA A 202 20.95 -49.20 7.97
CA ALA A 202 21.39 -50.10 9.03
C ALA A 202 21.57 -51.49 8.41
N GLN A 203 22.84 -51.89 8.27
CA GLN A 203 23.27 -53.21 7.85
C GLN A 203 22.97 -54.27 8.92
N GLY A 204 22.56 -55.45 8.49
CA GLY A 204 22.50 -56.68 9.31
C GLY A 204 22.15 -57.89 8.43
N PRO A 205 22.96 -58.98 8.41
CA PRO A 205 22.90 -60.03 7.39
C PRO A 205 21.93 -61.19 7.75
N VAL A 206 21.84 -62.18 6.83
CA VAL A 206 21.17 -63.51 6.95
C VAL A 206 19.70 -63.48 6.47
N ALA A 207 19.19 -64.26 5.51
CA ALA A 207 19.60 -65.49 4.83
C ALA A 207 18.99 -65.59 3.41
N LEU A 208 19.67 -66.33 2.52
CA LEU A 208 19.10 -67.04 1.36
C LEU A 208 18.06 -68.09 1.84
N PRO A 209 17.05 -68.54 1.06
CA PRO A 209 17.29 -69.12 -0.27
C PRO A 209 16.21 -68.97 -1.37
N VAL A 210 16.72 -68.98 -2.62
CA VAL A 210 16.25 -69.77 -3.78
C VAL A 210 14.75 -69.74 -4.13
N LYS A 211 14.44 -69.11 -5.28
CA LYS A 211 13.79 -69.82 -6.39
C LYS A 211 14.02 -69.13 -7.74
N ARG A 212 14.38 -69.97 -8.70
CA ARG A 212 14.74 -69.65 -10.08
C ARG A 212 13.52 -69.24 -10.93
N LEU A 213 13.86 -68.62 -12.06
CA LEU A 213 13.54 -69.05 -13.43
C LEU A 213 12.59 -68.13 -14.24
N ASN A 214 13.08 -67.82 -15.44
CA ASN A 214 12.42 -67.39 -16.69
C ASN A 214 12.12 -65.89 -16.81
N ASP A 215 12.88 -65.13 -17.62
CA ASP A 215 12.84 -65.07 -19.09
C ASP A 215 11.41 -65.00 -19.65
N VAL A 216 11.08 -63.85 -20.27
CA VAL A 216 10.47 -63.70 -21.61
C VAL A 216 10.16 -62.21 -21.86
N LYS A 217 10.94 -61.57 -22.74
CA LYS A 217 10.44 -60.62 -23.76
C LYS A 217 9.97 -61.48 -24.94
N PRO A 218 8.96 -61.10 -25.76
CA PRO A 218 9.03 -59.86 -26.55
C PRO A 218 7.70 -59.20 -26.99
N SER A 219 7.86 -57.97 -27.52
CA SER A 219 7.15 -57.32 -28.65
C SER A 219 5.64 -57.54 -28.92
N PHE A 220 4.89 -56.45 -28.98
CA PHE A 220 3.82 -56.16 -29.97
C PHE A 220 3.60 -54.62 -29.90
N SER A 221 4.07 -53.78 -30.84
CA SER A 221 3.51 -53.52 -32.17
C SER A 221 1.99 -53.45 -32.16
N TRP A 222 1.40 -52.27 -32.36
CA TRP A 222 0.27 -52.07 -33.28
C TRP A 222 0.13 -50.59 -33.64
N SER A 223 -0.15 -50.42 -34.92
CA SER A 223 -0.25 -49.19 -35.68
C SER A 223 -1.70 -48.71 -35.82
N LYS A 224 -1.86 -47.55 -36.47
CA LYS A 224 -3.04 -46.90 -37.08
C LYS A 224 -3.62 -45.76 -36.25
N SER A 225 -3.33 -44.50 -36.60
CA SER A 225 -3.84 -43.73 -37.76
C SER A 225 -5.36 -43.59 -37.77
N TRP A 226 -5.90 -42.43 -37.38
CA TRP A 226 -7.18 -41.92 -37.89
C TRP A 226 -7.10 -40.40 -38.10
N ARG A 227 -7.96 -39.94 -38.99
CA ARG A 227 -7.78 -38.81 -39.91
C ARG A 227 -8.21 -37.47 -39.34
N ARG A 228 -7.67 -36.44 -39.99
CA ARG A 228 -8.24 -35.12 -40.28
C ARG A 228 -9.78 -35.08 -40.24
N PHE A 229 -10.32 -34.02 -39.64
CA PHE A 229 -11.54 -33.37 -40.14
C PHE A 229 -11.35 -31.85 -40.15
N THR A 230 -11.49 -31.30 -41.35
CA THR A 230 -11.59 -29.87 -41.68
C THR A 230 -13.07 -29.47 -41.77
N ARG A 231 -13.42 -28.25 -41.35
CA ARG A 231 -14.50 -27.35 -41.82
C ARG A 231 -14.51 -26.14 -40.86
N SER A 232 -14.22 -24.89 -41.21
CA SER A 232 -14.64 -23.99 -42.29
C SER A 232 -16.13 -23.62 -42.28
N LEU A 233 -16.33 -22.30 -42.12
CA LEU A 233 -17.46 -21.42 -42.44
C LEU A 233 -18.67 -21.40 -41.49
N HIS A 234 -18.83 -20.29 -40.76
CA HIS A 234 -19.64 -19.18 -41.26
C HIS A 234 -19.13 -17.82 -40.75
#